data_AF-A0AAX0S0M6-F1
#
_entry.id   AF-A0AAX0S0M6-F1
#
_cell.length_a   1.000
_cell.length_b   1.000
_cell.length_c   1.000
_cell.angle_alpha   90.00
_cell.angle_beta   90.00
_cell.angle_gamma   90.00
#
_symmetry.space_group_name_H-M   'P 1'
#
loop_
_entity.id
_entity.type
_entity.pdbx_description
1 polymer ?
#
loop_
_entity_poly.entity_id
_entity_poly.type
_entity_poly.pdbx_seq_one_letter_code
_entity_poly.pdbx_strand_id
1 'polypeptide(L)'
;MIILDDLYNRVVFQISLEEVMKVLQGIKSKRESEIESMKTRIHKYEQKRRAEEAWYQSLSPFKRFFTGRAPSHHQAVEHLVNVKERYIKIDSMKQKVAIINEVIRLLEADPEKREIILPPTIIEEIKAWRKVEGLPI
;
A
#
# COMPACT_ATOMS: atom_id res chain seq x y z
N MET A 1 -21.59 9.03 15.03
CA MET A 1 -21.68 7.93 14.05
C MET A 1 -21.24 6.63 14.71
N ILE A 2 -21.96 5.55 14.43
CA ILE A 2 -21.73 4.20 14.93
C ILE A 2 -21.02 3.41 13.83
N ILE A 3 -19.87 2.82 14.14
CA ILE A 3 -19.17 1.94 13.20
C ILE A 3 -19.57 0.49 13.51
N LEU A 4 -20.08 -0.18 12.48
CA LEU A 4 -20.52 -1.57 12.51
C LEU A 4 -19.54 -2.43 11.69
N ASP A 5 -19.25 -3.62 12.20
CA ASP A 5 -18.50 -4.65 11.50
C ASP A 5 -19.37 -5.38 10.45
N ASP A 6 -18.86 -5.60 9.24
CA ASP A 6 -19.64 -6.21 8.14
C ASP A 6 -19.98 -7.70 8.36
N LEU A 7 -19.17 -8.43 9.15
CA LEU A 7 -19.35 -9.86 9.40
C LEU A 7 -20.45 -10.15 10.43
N TYR A 8 -20.51 -9.35 11.50
CA TYR A 8 -21.38 -9.61 12.65
C TYR A 8 -22.33 -8.46 13.00
N ASN A 9 -22.29 -7.36 12.23
CA ASN A 9 -23.03 -6.12 12.47
C ASN A 9 -22.90 -5.60 13.91
N ARG A 10 -21.72 -5.82 14.52
CA ARG A 10 -21.44 -5.42 15.90
C ARG A 10 -20.97 -3.98 15.93
N VAL A 11 -21.48 -3.22 16.90
CA VAL A 11 -20.97 -1.89 17.22
C VAL A 11 -19.52 -2.01 17.70
N VAL A 12 -18.60 -1.39 16.99
CA VAL A 12 -17.18 -1.42 17.34
C VAL A 12 -16.80 -0.19 18.16
N PHE A 13 -17.21 1.00 17.72
CA PHE A 13 -17.02 2.27 18.45
C PHE A 13 -17.93 3.37 17.89
N GLN A 14 -18.22 4.38 18.72
CA GLN A 14 -19.01 5.56 18.36
C GLN A 14 -18.12 6.80 18.35
N ILE A 15 -18.00 7.46 17.19
CA ILE A 15 -17.16 8.65 16.99
C ILE A 15 -17.86 9.68 16.09
N SER A 16 -17.39 10.93 16.08
CA SER A 16 -17.99 11.99 15.26
C SER A 16 -17.73 11.75 13.77
N LEU A 17 -18.58 12.31 12.89
CA LEU A 17 -18.37 12.20 11.44
C LEU A 17 -17.03 12.85 11.05
N GLU A 18 -16.69 14.01 11.62
CA GLU A 18 -15.41 14.68 11.32
C GLU A 18 -14.21 13.81 11.72
N GLU A 19 -14.27 13.14 12.88
CA GLU A 19 -13.20 12.26 13.34
C GLU A 19 -13.04 11.05 12.42
N VAL A 20 -14.15 10.41 12.00
CA VAL A 20 -14.10 9.30 11.04
C VAL A 20 -13.49 9.73 9.73
N MET A 21 -13.95 10.87 9.18
CA MET A 21 -13.45 11.40 7.91
C MET A 21 -11.96 11.71 8.01
N LYS A 22 -11.51 12.33 9.10
CA LYS A 22 -10.10 12.62 9.34
C LYS A 22 -9.26 11.35 9.39
N VAL A 23 -9.71 10.31 10.10
CA VAL A 23 -8.99 9.04 10.18
C VAL A 23 -8.94 8.34 8.82
N LEU A 24 -10.06 8.26 8.09
CA LEU A 24 -10.09 7.64 6.76
C LEU A 24 -9.18 8.37 5.76
N GLN A 25 -9.21 9.70 5.75
CA GLN A 25 -8.31 10.52 4.93
C GLN A 25 -6.84 10.34 5.33
N GLY A 26 -6.54 10.24 6.62
CA GLY A 26 -5.19 9.96 7.12
C GLY A 26 -4.68 8.59 6.67
N ILE A 27 -5.49 7.54 6.82
CA ILE A 27 -5.16 6.17 6.36
C ILE A 27 -4.93 6.17 4.85
N LYS A 28 -5.85 6.75 4.07
CA LYS A 28 -5.73 6.88 2.61
C LYS A 28 -4.40 7.54 2.23
N SER A 29 -4.12 8.72 2.80
CA SER A 29 -2.93 9.50 2.46
C SER A 29 -1.63 8.74 2.79
N LYS A 30 -1.60 8.05 3.93
CA LYS A 30 -0.45 7.19 4.30
C LYS A 30 -0.26 6.05 3.30
N ARG A 31 -1.33 5.37 2.90
CA ARG A 31 -1.27 4.27 1.93
C ARG A 31 -0.84 4.74 0.55
N GLU A 32 -1.33 5.88 0.09
CA GLU A 32 -0.92 6.48 -1.19
C GLU A 32 0.58 6.85 -1.18
N SER A 33 1.07 7.42 -0.08
CA SER A 33 2.50 7.69 0.12
C SER A 33 3.35 6.41 0.14
N GLU A 34 2.89 5.36 0.83
CA GLU A 34 3.54 4.05 0.84
C GLU A 34 3.62 3.43 -0.58
N ILE A 35 2.54 3.53 -1.37
CA ILE A 35 2.49 3.09 -2.77
C ILE A 35 3.56 3.83 -3.60
N GLU A 36 3.63 5.14 -3.47
CA GLU A 36 4.57 5.96 -4.25
C GLU A 36 6.03 5.69 -3.87
N SER A 37 6.30 5.48 -2.58
CA SER A 37 7.60 5.04 -2.08
C SER A 37 8.01 3.68 -2.68
N MET A 38 7.08 2.72 -2.76
CA MET A 38 7.37 1.42 -3.38
C MET A 38 7.64 1.53 -4.88
N LYS A 39 6.85 2.32 -5.63
CA LYS A 39 7.10 2.57 -7.05
C LYS A 39 8.48 3.19 -7.28
N THR A 40 8.83 4.18 -6.46
CA THR A 40 10.16 4.82 -6.51
C THR A 40 11.28 3.80 -6.29
N ARG A 41 11.11 2.86 -5.35
CA ARG A 41 12.08 1.77 -5.11
C ARG A 41 12.20 0.82 -6.29
N ILE A 42 11.08 0.41 -6.89
CA ILE A 42 11.05 -0.42 -8.11
C ILE A 42 11.80 0.30 -9.24
N HIS A 43 11.48 1.59 -9.46
CA HIS A 43 12.09 2.38 -10.51
C HIS A 43 13.61 2.49 -10.35
N LYS A 44 14.10 2.77 -9.13
CA LYS A 44 15.54 2.80 -8.83
C LYS A 44 16.21 1.45 -9.07
N TYR A 45 15.57 0.36 -8.68
CA TYR A 45 16.08 -1.00 -8.93
C TYR A 45 16.21 -1.28 -10.43
N GLU A 46 15.16 -0.99 -11.21
CA GLU A 46 15.19 -1.22 -12.65
C GLU A 46 16.17 -0.31 -13.39
N GLN A 47 16.33 0.94 -12.96
CA GLN A 47 17.36 1.82 -13.51
C GLN A 47 18.77 1.24 -13.28
N LYS A 48 19.06 0.81 -12.04
CA LYS A 48 20.35 0.20 -11.69
C LYS A 48 20.60 -1.05 -12.54
N ARG A 49 19.61 -1.94 -12.65
CA ARG A 49 19.72 -3.18 -13.46
C ARG A 49 19.99 -2.87 -14.93
N ARG A 50 19.27 -1.90 -15.52
CA ARG A 50 19.47 -1.47 -16.91
C ARG A 50 20.86 -0.87 -17.13
N ALA A 51 21.37 -0.08 -16.18
CA ALA A 51 22.72 0.47 -16.25
C ALA A 51 23.79 -0.64 -16.20
N GLU A 52 23.63 -1.64 -15.32
CA GLU A 52 24.51 -2.80 -15.23
C GLU A 52 24.48 -3.67 -16.49
N GLU A 53 23.30 -3.87 -17.07
CA GLU A 53 23.13 -4.56 -18.35
C GLU A 53 23.80 -3.80 -19.50
N ALA A 54 23.58 -2.50 -19.61
CA ALA A 54 24.20 -1.66 -20.64
C ALA A 54 25.73 -1.63 -20.51
N TRP A 55 26.24 -1.52 -19.29
CA TRP A 55 27.68 -1.61 -19.01
C TRP A 55 28.24 -2.97 -19.41
N TYR A 56 27.58 -4.07 -19.03
CA TYR A 56 28.03 -5.41 -19.40
C TYR A 56 28.04 -5.64 -20.92
N GLN A 57 27.04 -5.11 -21.64
CA GLN A 57 26.98 -5.23 -23.10
C GLN A 57 27.99 -4.34 -23.83
N SER A 58 28.46 -3.24 -23.22
CA SER A 58 29.50 -2.39 -23.81
C SER A 58 30.92 -2.97 -23.67
N LEU A 59 31.10 -3.99 -22.83
CA LEU A 59 32.40 -4.67 -22.67
C LEU A 59 32.72 -5.57 -23.86
N SER A 60 34.02 -5.65 -24.19
CA SER A 60 34.50 -6.60 -25.20
C SER A 60 34.30 -8.06 -24.76
N PRO A 61 34.21 -9.03 -25.70
CA PRO A 61 33.98 -10.44 -25.36
C PRO A 61 34.99 -11.01 -24.35
N PHE A 62 36.25 -10.63 -24.46
CA PHE A 62 37.30 -11.02 -23.51
C PHE A 62 37.00 -10.47 -22.11
N LYS A 63 36.71 -9.17 -21.99
CA LYS A 63 36.37 -8.55 -20.69
C LYS A 63 35.10 -9.16 -20.08
N ARG A 64 34.08 -9.45 -20.88
CA ARG A 64 32.83 -10.09 -20.43
C ARG A 64 33.07 -11.45 -19.78
N PHE A 65 33.99 -12.26 -20.31
CA PHE A 65 34.32 -13.57 -19.77
C PHE A 65 34.90 -13.48 -18.35
N PHE A 66 35.73 -12.47 -18.06
CA PHE A 66 36.37 -12.30 -16.75
C PHE A 66 35.52 -11.54 -15.70
N THR A 67 34.38 -10.97 -16.09
CA THR A 67 33.59 -10.12 -15.17
C THR A 67 32.75 -10.86 -14.13
N GLY A 68 32.77 -12.20 -14.07
CA GLY A 68 32.16 -12.97 -12.98
C GLY A 68 30.66 -12.68 -12.73
N ARG A 69 29.89 -12.44 -13.80
CA ARG A 69 28.46 -12.09 -13.71
C ARG A 69 27.68 -13.15 -12.94
N ALA A 70 26.82 -12.71 -12.02
CA ALA A 70 25.95 -13.59 -11.25
C ALA A 70 25.10 -14.49 -12.17
N PRO A 71 24.86 -15.76 -11.80
CA PRO A 71 24.04 -16.67 -12.60
C PRO A 71 22.64 -16.11 -12.87
N SER A 72 22.11 -16.38 -14.06
CA SER A 72 20.79 -15.91 -14.53
C SER A 72 19.66 -16.17 -13.52
N HIS A 73 19.72 -17.29 -12.81
CA HIS A 73 18.71 -17.65 -11.81
C HIS A 73 18.65 -16.65 -10.63
N HIS A 74 19.79 -16.18 -10.12
CA HIS A 74 19.81 -15.18 -9.05
C HIS A 74 19.17 -13.86 -9.50
N GLN A 75 19.45 -13.44 -10.74
CA GLN A 75 18.86 -12.22 -11.30
C GLN A 75 17.34 -12.32 -11.45
N ALA A 76 16.82 -13.50 -11.81
CA ALA A 76 15.39 -13.74 -11.90
C ALA A 76 14.70 -13.70 -10.54
N VAL A 77 15.31 -14.30 -9.51
CA VAL A 77 14.81 -14.27 -8.13
C VAL A 77 14.81 -12.85 -7.58
N GLU A 78 15.90 -12.11 -7.76
CA GLU A 78 15.99 -10.70 -7.34
C GLU A 78 14.91 -9.84 -8.00
N HIS A 79 14.65 -10.05 -9.29
CA HIS A 79 13.61 -9.33 -10.00
C HIS A 79 12.21 -9.69 -9.49
N LEU A 80 11.95 -10.96 -9.23
CA LEU A 80 10.68 -11.42 -8.66
C LEU A 80 10.39 -10.73 -7.32
N VAL A 81 11.36 -10.72 -6.41
CA VAL A 81 11.20 -10.11 -5.08
C VAL A 81 11.15 -8.58 -5.16
N ASN A 82 12.04 -7.95 -5.93
CA ASN A 82 12.16 -6.49 -5.95
C ASN A 82 11.15 -5.79 -6.85
N VAL A 83 10.53 -6.48 -7.80
CA VAL A 83 9.58 -5.89 -8.74
C VAL A 83 8.21 -6.54 -8.59
N LYS A 84 8.10 -7.84 -8.90
CA LYS A 84 6.81 -8.54 -8.99
C LYS A 84 6.06 -8.56 -7.66
N GLU A 85 6.71 -8.99 -6.59
CA GLU A 85 6.07 -9.03 -5.26
C GLU A 85 5.71 -7.63 -4.75
N ARG A 86 6.51 -6.61 -5.07
CA ARG A 86 6.18 -5.23 -4.71
C ARG A 86 4.96 -4.71 -5.47
N TYR A 87 4.81 -5.05 -6.75
CA TYR A 87 3.60 -4.72 -7.50
C TYR A 87 2.35 -5.43 -6.96
N ILE A 88 2.47 -6.69 -6.55
CA ILE A 88 1.36 -7.41 -5.89
C ILE A 88 0.94 -6.69 -4.59
N LYS A 89 1.92 -6.24 -3.80
CA LYS A 89 1.64 -5.44 -2.59
C LYS A 89 1.02 -4.07 -2.91
N ILE A 90 1.48 -3.40 -3.97
CA ILE A 90 0.85 -2.16 -4.45
C ILE A 90 -0.61 -2.41 -4.83
N ASP A 91 -0.92 -3.51 -5.52
CA ASP A 91 -2.27 -3.81 -5.97
C ASP A 91 -3.23 -4.03 -4.80
N SER A 92 -2.82 -4.83 -3.80
CA SER A 92 -3.64 -5.02 -2.60
C SER A 92 -3.85 -3.71 -1.82
N MET A 93 -2.84 -2.84 -1.77
CA MET A 93 -2.98 -1.51 -1.16
C MET A 93 -3.93 -0.61 -1.95
N LYS A 94 -3.90 -0.65 -3.29
CA LYS A 94 -4.84 0.10 -4.14
C LYS A 94 -6.28 -0.35 -3.92
N GLN A 95 -6.51 -1.65 -3.79
CA GLN A 95 -7.85 -2.19 -3.48
C GLN A 95 -8.36 -1.65 -2.14
N LYS A 96 -7.51 -1.62 -1.10
CA LYS A 96 -7.85 -1.00 0.19
C LYS A 96 -8.17 0.49 0.07
N VAL A 97 -7.35 1.25 -0.67
CA VAL A 97 -7.60 2.68 -0.92
C VAL A 97 -8.92 2.88 -1.67
N ALA A 98 -9.26 2.01 -2.63
CA ALA A 98 -10.54 2.07 -3.33
C ALA A 98 -11.73 1.86 -2.37
N ILE A 99 -11.64 0.90 -1.45
CA ILE A 99 -12.66 0.70 -0.41
C ILE A 99 -12.78 1.95 0.47
N ILE A 100 -11.66 2.54 0.91
CA ILE A 100 -11.68 3.76 1.73
C ILE A 100 -12.33 4.93 0.96
N ASN A 101 -12.01 5.09 -0.33
CA ASN A 101 -12.61 6.11 -1.18
C ASN A 101 -14.13 5.92 -1.31
N GLU A 102 -14.58 4.67 -1.45
CA GLU A 102 -16.00 4.34 -1.50
C GLU A 102 -16.71 4.77 -0.21
N VAL A 103 -16.11 4.41 0.93
CA VAL A 103 -16.61 4.75 2.26
C VAL A 103 -16.70 6.27 2.46
N ILE A 104 -15.64 7.01 2.10
CA ILE A 104 -15.61 8.47 2.15
C ILE A 104 -16.74 9.05 1.30
N ARG A 105 -16.90 8.57 0.06
CA ARG A 105 -17.94 9.03 -0.85
C ARG A 105 -19.35 8.80 -0.30
N LEU A 106 -19.59 7.65 0.32
CA LEU A 106 -20.88 7.33 0.94
C LEU A 106 -21.19 8.25 2.13
N LEU A 107 -20.17 8.66 2.89
CA LEU A 107 -20.30 9.61 3.99
C LEU A 107 -20.51 11.05 3.52
N GLU A 108 -19.88 11.44 2.43
CA GLU A 108 -20.09 12.76 1.80
C GLU A 108 -21.48 12.87 1.17
N ALA A 109 -22.02 11.77 0.64
CA ALA A 109 -23.34 11.74 0.01
C ALA A 109 -24.50 11.80 1.02
N ASP A 110 -24.31 11.29 2.23
CA ASP A 110 -25.32 11.31 3.30
C ASP A 110 -24.68 11.66 4.66
N PRO A 111 -24.54 12.96 4.97
CA PRO A 111 -23.92 13.42 6.22
C PRO A 111 -24.73 13.11 7.47
N GLU A 112 -26.05 12.90 7.32
CA GLU A 112 -26.96 12.57 8.44
C GLU A 112 -26.89 11.08 8.82
N LYS A 113 -26.17 10.28 8.03
CA LYS A 113 -26.02 8.86 8.24
C LYS A 113 -25.34 8.59 9.58
N ARG A 114 -26.08 7.91 10.46
CA ARG A 114 -25.61 7.62 11.83
C ARG A 114 -24.83 6.33 11.94
N GLU A 115 -24.86 5.49 10.92
CA GLU A 115 -24.28 4.14 10.94
C GLU A 115 -23.48 3.87 9.67
N ILE A 116 -22.30 3.27 9.82
CA ILE A 116 -21.49 2.83 8.70
C ILE A 116 -21.00 1.41 8.91
N ILE A 117 -21.16 0.59 7.89
CA ILE A 117 -20.68 -0.79 7.86
C ILE A 117 -19.32 -0.79 7.18
N LEU A 118 -18.31 -1.30 7.88
CA LEU A 118 -16.93 -1.35 7.40
C LEU A 118 -16.39 -2.78 7.45
N PRO A 119 -15.52 -3.16 6.50
CA PRO A 119 -14.79 -4.41 6.59
C PRO A 119 -13.89 -4.47 7.83
N PRO A 120 -13.63 -5.66 8.40
CA PRO A 120 -12.86 -5.81 9.64
C PRO A 120 -11.44 -5.28 9.47
N THR A 121 -10.88 -5.42 8.27
CA THR A 121 -9.55 -4.91 7.93
C THR A 121 -9.44 -3.39 8.05
N ILE A 122 -10.50 -2.65 7.73
CA ILE A 122 -10.51 -1.19 7.85
C ILE A 122 -10.72 -0.77 9.29
N ILE A 123 -11.58 -1.50 10.02
CA ILE A 123 -11.82 -1.30 11.45
C ILE A 123 -10.52 -1.45 12.24
N GLU A 124 -9.73 -2.49 11.98
CA GLU A 124 -8.44 -2.68 12.64
C GLU A 124 -7.43 -1.58 12.27
N GLU A 125 -7.44 -1.07 11.03
CA GLU A 125 -6.60 0.08 10.65
C GLU A 125 -7.03 1.36 11.38
N ILE A 126 -8.33 1.60 11.57
CA ILE A 126 -8.85 2.71 12.36
C ILE A 126 -8.43 2.59 13.83
N LYS A 127 -8.57 1.40 14.43
CA LYS A 127 -8.11 1.14 15.82
C LYS A 127 -6.62 1.40 15.97
N ALA A 128 -5.82 0.89 15.04
CA ALA A 128 -4.38 1.10 15.05
C ALA A 128 -4.02 2.59 14.92
N TRP A 129 -4.72 3.34 14.06
CA TRP A 129 -4.52 4.77 13.92
C TRP A 129 -4.83 5.54 15.21
N ARG A 130 -5.99 5.27 15.83
CA ARG A 130 -6.40 5.90 17.09
C ARG A 130 -5.43 5.59 18.23
N LYS A 131 -4.92 4.35 18.29
CA LYS A 131 -3.88 3.97 19.26
C LYS A 131 -2.59 4.78 19.08
N VAL A 132 -2.20 5.07 17.84
CA VAL A 132 -1.01 5.90 17.54
C VAL A 132 -1.25 7.37 17.88
N GLU A 133 -2.47 7.89 17.69
CA GLU A 133 -2.85 9.26 18.06
C GLU A 133 -3.17 9.45 19.55
N GLY A 134 -3.17 8.37 20.35
CA GLY A 134 -3.51 8.43 21.78
C GLY A 134 -5.00 8.64 22.07
N LEU A 135 -5.87 8.33 21.11
CA LEU A 135 -7.32 8.45 21.24
C LEU A 135 -7.93 7.19 21.89
N PRO A 136 -8.98 7.33 22.72
CA PRO A 136 -9.61 6.21 23.41
C PRO A 136 -10.25 5.24 22.42
N ILE A 137 -9.94 3.94 22.53
CA ILE A 137 -10.40 2.89 21.61
C ILE A 137 -11.85 2.53 21.92
#